data_AF-A0A644YPQ6-F1
#
_entry.id   AF-A0A644YPQ6-F1
#
_cell.length_a   1.000
_cell.length_b   1.000
_cell.length_c   1.000
_cell.angle_alpha   90.00
_cell.angle_beta   90.00
_cell.angle_gamma   90.00
#
_symmetry.space_group_name_H-M   'P 1'
#
loop_
_entity.id
_entity.type
_entity.pdbx_description
1 polymer ?
#
loop_
_entity_poly.entity_id
_entity_poly.type
_entity_poly.pdbx_seq_one_letter_code
_entity_poly.pdbx_strand_id
1 'polypeptide(L)'
;MKKVRKLLGAAIAAAVLASVLGGSALASPAGDFTVENGVLTKYSGSGGDVVIPDGVTAIGYQAFNGEEDSGTANTVSVTIPDSVTGIADGSFYHCFKLTKFIVGGSNQKYSAKDGVLLSKDGTALVQYPCGKTGDYTIPDGVTAIQNSAFLCCMGQGGSLKIPDSMTKIGDNAFSCCGMSAVTIPDSVTSIGAGAFFGCGNLTGVTIGDNVSNIGSNCFLACDKLAQISVGSGNKSFTSADGVLLTRNGAILMQYPCGKAGASYTLPDSVTGVVSGAFHGSGELTQILVGSANQSYYSENGMLIAKSGAVLWCCPAGKTGTVKVPDSVQSFASEAFGGCTKITGLIIPSTVTDIRVEAFNGAGQFVIYAAAGSQAQTFVTQYGYMYGMTYKTISAAASATASSVLVNGKPVSFEAYSIDGNNYFKLRDLAKVLSGTAKQFEVGWDGVNNAISLTTGKAYTIVGGELSKSSGAASVSAAISSSGVYLDGKAVGLTAYTIGGNNYFKLRDVAAALDFGVTWNGAANTIAIDTASGYTP
;
A
#
# COMPACT_ATOMS: atom_id res chain seq x y z
N MET A 1 5.00 -26.56 74.44
CA MET A 1 5.96 -26.17 73.37
C MET A 1 6.25 -27.24 72.31
N LYS A 2 6.31 -28.56 72.62
CA LYS A 2 6.54 -29.61 71.58
C LYS A 2 5.33 -29.92 70.67
N LYS A 3 4.08 -29.62 71.08
CA LYS A 3 2.89 -29.74 70.20
C LYS A 3 2.70 -28.55 69.24
N VAL A 4 3.26 -27.38 69.54
CA VAL A 4 3.17 -26.18 68.67
C VAL A 4 4.18 -26.25 67.50
N ARG A 5 5.35 -26.87 67.70
CA ARG A 5 6.33 -27.10 66.63
C ARG A 5 5.91 -28.18 65.61
N LYS A 6 5.07 -29.14 66.00
CA LYS A 6 4.55 -30.18 65.08
C LYS A 6 3.40 -29.67 64.19
N LEU A 7 2.68 -28.63 64.64
CA LEU A 7 1.67 -27.91 63.85
C LEU A 7 2.31 -26.84 62.94
N LEU A 8 3.39 -26.17 63.35
CA LEU A 8 4.13 -25.26 62.47
C LEU A 8 4.91 -25.99 61.36
N GLY A 9 5.42 -27.20 61.62
CA GLY A 9 6.15 -27.99 60.62
C GLY A 9 5.25 -28.58 59.52
N ALA A 10 3.97 -28.84 59.79
CA ALA A 10 3.02 -29.33 58.80
C ALA A 10 2.41 -28.19 57.95
N ALA A 11 2.25 -27.00 58.51
CA ALA A 11 1.80 -25.81 57.77
C ALA A 11 2.86 -25.27 56.80
N ILE A 12 4.16 -25.41 57.13
CA ILE A 12 5.26 -24.95 56.28
C ILE A 12 5.56 -25.97 55.16
N ALA A 13 5.29 -27.27 55.35
CA ALA A 13 5.41 -28.26 54.27
C ALA A 13 4.25 -28.19 53.24
N ALA A 14 3.05 -27.74 53.65
CA ALA A 14 1.94 -27.46 52.73
C ALA A 14 2.12 -26.15 51.95
N ALA A 15 2.81 -25.15 52.52
CA ALA A 15 3.11 -23.88 51.85
C ALA A 15 4.28 -23.96 50.85
N VAL A 16 5.22 -24.90 51.04
CA VAL A 16 6.37 -25.08 50.13
C VAL A 16 6.07 -26.05 48.98
N LEU A 17 5.02 -26.88 49.08
CA LEU A 17 4.52 -27.64 47.92
C LEU A 17 3.61 -26.81 46.99
N ALA A 18 2.97 -25.73 47.49
CA ALA A 18 2.19 -24.81 46.67
C ALA A 18 3.06 -23.86 45.81
N SER A 19 4.35 -23.72 46.14
CA SER A 19 5.30 -22.87 45.40
C SER A 19 5.99 -23.58 44.22
N VAL A 20 5.54 -24.78 43.83
CA VAL A 20 6.10 -25.52 42.68
C VAL A 20 5.05 -25.77 41.58
N LEU A 21 3.75 -25.54 41.84
CA LEU A 21 2.69 -25.56 40.82
C LEU A 21 1.59 -24.56 41.22
N GLY A 22 1.53 -23.40 40.57
CA GLY A 22 0.41 -22.45 40.69
C GLY A 22 0.67 -21.24 41.59
N GLY A 23 1.49 -20.30 41.13
CA GLY A 23 1.45 -18.94 41.66
C GLY A 23 0.10 -18.32 41.27
N SER A 24 -0.78 -18.05 42.23
CA SER A 24 -1.92 -17.18 42.00
C SER A 24 -1.37 -15.78 41.72
N ALA A 25 -1.39 -15.37 40.45
CA ALA A 25 -1.16 -13.97 40.10
C ALA A 25 -2.12 -13.10 40.94
N LEU A 26 -1.61 -12.01 41.51
CA LEU A 26 -2.46 -11.05 42.20
C LEU A 26 -3.50 -10.53 41.21
N ALA A 27 -4.77 -10.50 41.61
CA ALA A 27 -5.85 -9.98 40.77
C ALA A 27 -5.52 -8.53 40.35
N SER A 28 -5.74 -8.21 39.07
CA SER A 28 -5.56 -6.84 38.58
C SER A 28 -6.58 -5.90 39.25
N PRO A 29 -6.24 -4.61 39.46
CA PRO A 29 -7.17 -3.65 40.06
C PRO A 29 -8.52 -3.60 39.33
N ALA A 30 -9.63 -3.69 40.06
CA ALA A 30 -10.96 -3.69 39.46
C ALA A 30 -11.26 -2.41 38.64
N GLY A 31 -10.65 -1.27 39.02
CA GLY A 31 -10.78 -0.01 38.30
C GLY A 31 -10.11 0.03 36.92
N ASP A 32 -9.31 -0.99 36.58
CA ASP A 32 -8.65 -1.09 35.27
C ASP A 32 -9.61 -1.63 34.18
N PHE A 33 -10.78 -2.13 34.57
CA PHE A 33 -11.73 -2.80 33.68
C PHE A 33 -13.06 -2.05 33.60
N THR A 34 -13.50 -1.74 32.39
CA THR A 34 -14.87 -1.28 32.11
C THR A 34 -15.70 -2.48 31.68
N VAL A 35 -16.71 -2.82 32.49
CA VAL A 35 -17.58 -3.98 32.26
C VAL A 35 -19.03 -3.53 32.17
N GLU A 36 -19.68 -3.83 31.05
CA GLU A 36 -21.07 -3.49 30.77
C GLU A 36 -21.88 -4.76 30.56
N ASN A 37 -22.89 -5.00 31.41
CA ASN A 37 -23.75 -6.19 31.35
C ASN A 37 -22.96 -7.52 31.31
N GLY A 38 -21.84 -7.59 32.02
CA GLY A 38 -20.94 -8.76 32.05
C GLY A 38 -19.93 -8.81 30.90
N VAL A 39 -19.98 -7.90 29.94
CA VAL A 39 -19.01 -7.82 28.83
C VAL A 39 -17.89 -6.84 29.19
N LEU A 40 -16.65 -7.30 29.16
CA LEU A 40 -15.47 -6.42 29.25
C LEU A 40 -15.37 -5.63 27.94
N THR A 41 -15.61 -4.32 28.00
CA THR A 41 -15.58 -3.42 26.84
C THR A 41 -14.27 -2.66 26.73
N LYS A 42 -13.54 -2.48 27.84
CA LYS A 42 -12.24 -1.82 27.85
C LYS A 42 -11.38 -2.23 29.04
N TYR A 43 -10.09 -2.49 28.78
CA TYR A 43 -9.01 -2.51 29.75
C TYR A 43 -8.18 -1.23 29.60
N SER A 44 -7.85 -0.58 30.71
CA SER A 44 -7.03 0.64 30.76
C SER A 44 -6.01 0.61 31.90
N GLY A 45 -5.63 -0.60 32.33
CA GLY A 45 -4.60 -0.79 33.34
C GLY A 45 -3.19 -0.64 32.76
N SER A 46 -2.18 -0.80 33.62
CA SER A 46 -0.77 -0.57 33.26
C SER A 46 -0.10 -1.66 32.43
N GLY A 47 -0.80 -2.77 32.16
CA GLY A 47 -0.26 -3.94 31.43
C GLY A 47 0.38 -4.97 32.35
N GLY A 48 1.41 -5.69 31.86
CA GLY A 48 2.05 -6.79 32.57
C GLY A 48 1.18 -8.06 32.59
N ASP A 49 1.13 -8.74 33.74
CA ASP A 49 0.28 -9.92 33.90
C ASP A 49 -1.12 -9.47 34.32
N VAL A 50 -2.09 -9.61 33.42
CA VAL A 50 -3.48 -9.16 33.61
C VAL A 50 -4.35 -10.35 33.99
N VAL A 51 -5.15 -10.19 35.04
CA VAL A 51 -6.16 -11.17 35.45
C VAL A 51 -7.54 -10.54 35.28
N ILE A 52 -8.32 -11.04 34.32
CA ILE A 52 -9.68 -10.55 34.10
C ILE A 52 -10.55 -10.96 35.31
N PRO A 53 -11.36 -10.04 35.89
CA PRO A 53 -12.16 -10.35 37.07
C PRO A 53 -13.19 -11.47 36.84
N ASP A 54 -13.39 -12.28 37.88
CA ASP A 54 -14.49 -13.25 37.91
C ASP A 54 -15.84 -12.51 37.78
N GLY A 55 -16.79 -13.12 37.05
CA GLY A 55 -18.10 -12.53 36.75
C GLY A 55 -18.16 -11.82 35.40
N VAL A 56 -17.01 -11.53 34.77
CA VAL A 56 -16.97 -11.19 33.34
C VAL A 56 -17.38 -12.41 32.53
N THR A 57 -18.43 -12.27 31.71
CA THR A 57 -19.02 -13.34 30.91
C THR A 57 -18.55 -13.31 29.46
N ALA A 58 -18.09 -12.17 28.96
CA ALA A 58 -17.50 -12.05 27.62
C ALA A 58 -16.45 -10.95 27.52
N ILE A 59 -15.58 -11.04 26.51
CA ILE A 59 -14.59 -10.02 26.15
C ILE A 59 -15.02 -9.41 24.81
N GLY A 60 -15.26 -8.09 24.80
CA GLY A 60 -15.75 -7.35 23.65
C GLY A 60 -14.69 -7.09 22.57
N TYR A 61 -15.16 -6.61 21.42
CA TYR A 61 -14.30 -6.16 20.32
C TYR A 61 -13.34 -5.07 20.82
N GLN A 62 -12.04 -5.23 20.56
CA GLN A 62 -10.98 -4.30 20.99
C GLN A 62 -10.97 -3.95 22.48
N ALA A 63 -11.51 -4.82 23.35
CA ALA A 63 -11.47 -4.59 24.79
C ALA A 63 -10.05 -4.41 25.34
N PHE A 64 -9.07 -5.09 24.74
CA PHE A 64 -7.65 -4.80 24.89
C PHE A 64 -7.13 -4.19 23.58
N ASN A 65 -7.10 -2.86 23.51
CA ASN A 65 -6.56 -2.10 22.38
C ASN A 65 -5.22 -1.44 22.75
N GLY A 66 -4.11 -2.04 22.30
CA GLY A 66 -2.76 -1.50 22.53
C GLY A 66 -2.40 -0.28 21.67
N GLU A 67 -3.21 0.09 20.67
CA GLU A 67 -3.01 1.31 19.89
C GLU A 67 -3.48 2.55 20.65
N GLU A 68 -4.62 2.43 21.34
CA GLU A 68 -5.24 3.53 22.08
C GLU A 68 -4.64 3.74 23.47
N ASP A 69 -4.14 2.68 24.09
CA ASP A 69 -3.70 2.69 25.48
C ASP A 69 -2.29 2.08 25.65
N SER A 70 -1.35 2.94 26.07
CA SER A 70 0.04 2.55 26.27
C SER A 70 0.24 1.50 27.38
N GLY A 71 -0.65 1.43 28.36
CA GLY A 71 -0.65 0.39 29.39
C GLY A 71 -1.08 -0.96 28.82
N THR A 72 -2.16 -0.96 28.02
CA THR A 72 -2.62 -2.16 27.30
C THR A 72 -1.56 -2.73 26.35
N ALA A 73 -0.81 -1.85 25.66
CA ALA A 73 0.34 -2.24 24.83
C ALA A 73 1.44 -2.98 25.62
N ASN A 74 1.50 -2.80 26.94
CA ASN A 74 2.45 -3.44 27.84
C ASN A 74 1.93 -4.76 28.45
N THR A 75 0.73 -5.22 28.10
CA THR A 75 0.20 -6.51 28.54
C THR A 75 1.12 -7.65 28.08
N VAL A 76 1.59 -8.47 29.03
CA VAL A 76 2.51 -9.60 28.84
C VAL A 76 1.77 -10.94 28.91
N SER A 77 0.81 -11.07 29.82
CA SER A 77 -0.07 -12.23 29.88
C SER A 77 -1.50 -11.84 30.25
N VAL A 78 -2.47 -12.66 29.83
CA VAL A 78 -3.88 -12.48 30.19
C VAL A 78 -4.43 -13.79 30.76
N THR A 79 -5.00 -13.71 31.96
CA THR A 79 -5.74 -14.80 32.59
C THR A 79 -7.24 -14.62 32.32
N ILE A 80 -7.83 -15.61 31.65
CA ILE A 80 -9.25 -15.72 31.32
C ILE A 80 -9.96 -16.52 32.43
N PRO A 81 -10.90 -15.93 33.19
CA PRO A 81 -11.57 -16.61 34.29
C PRO A 81 -12.57 -17.66 33.81
N ASP A 82 -13.03 -18.51 34.72
CA ASP A 82 -13.97 -19.61 34.42
C ASP A 82 -15.33 -19.09 33.90
N SER A 83 -15.70 -17.85 34.22
CA SER A 83 -16.97 -17.23 33.84
C SER A 83 -17.05 -16.78 32.37
N VAL A 84 -15.91 -16.63 31.68
CA VAL A 84 -15.90 -16.14 30.29
C VAL A 84 -16.39 -17.23 29.34
N THR A 85 -17.42 -16.90 28.58
CA THR A 85 -18.09 -17.78 27.61
C THR A 85 -18.03 -17.28 26.16
N GLY A 86 -17.60 -16.03 25.95
CA GLY A 86 -17.46 -15.41 24.63
C GLY A 86 -16.25 -14.48 24.56
N ILE A 87 -15.56 -14.49 23.43
CA ILE A 87 -14.43 -13.60 23.12
C ILE A 87 -14.67 -13.14 21.69
N ALA A 88 -14.78 -11.84 21.49
CA ALA A 88 -15.03 -11.27 20.17
C ALA A 88 -13.76 -11.29 19.31
N ASP A 89 -13.94 -11.27 17.99
CA ASP A 89 -12.84 -11.13 17.05
C ASP A 89 -12.06 -9.83 17.34
N GLY A 90 -10.73 -9.87 17.36
CA GLY A 90 -9.92 -8.68 17.61
C GLY A 90 -9.99 -8.12 19.04
N SER A 91 -10.45 -8.91 20.03
CA SER A 91 -10.44 -8.49 21.45
C SER A 91 -9.06 -8.08 21.99
N PHE A 92 -7.96 -8.57 21.40
CA PHE A 92 -6.57 -8.31 21.82
C PHE A 92 -5.75 -7.55 20.78
N TYR A 93 -6.37 -6.54 20.17
CA TYR A 93 -5.79 -5.74 19.11
C TYR A 93 -4.53 -4.98 19.57
N HIS A 94 -3.46 -5.04 18.76
CA HIS A 94 -2.17 -4.36 19.02
C HIS A 94 -1.51 -4.67 20.39
N CYS A 95 -1.83 -5.82 20.99
CA CYS A 95 -1.19 -6.32 22.20
C CYS A 95 0.19 -6.96 21.89
N PHE A 96 1.14 -6.18 21.36
CA PHE A 96 2.41 -6.68 20.81
C PHE A 96 3.36 -7.32 21.83
N LYS A 97 3.15 -7.13 23.13
CA LYS A 97 3.95 -7.76 24.20
C LYS A 97 3.28 -8.99 24.82
N LEU A 98 2.06 -9.32 24.41
CA LEU A 98 1.30 -10.44 24.97
C LEU A 98 1.94 -11.74 24.51
N THR A 99 2.50 -12.52 25.44
CA THR A 99 3.26 -13.75 25.14
C THR A 99 2.49 -15.03 25.48
N LYS A 100 1.47 -14.94 26.35
CA LYS A 100 0.68 -16.10 26.75
C LYS A 100 -0.72 -15.73 27.27
N PHE A 101 -1.66 -16.63 27.01
CA PHE A 101 -2.94 -16.74 27.71
C PHE A 101 -2.87 -17.82 28.78
N ILE A 102 -3.58 -17.58 29.87
CA ILE A 102 -3.86 -18.55 30.93
C ILE A 102 -5.38 -18.65 31.01
N VAL A 103 -5.91 -19.86 31.14
CA VAL A 103 -7.37 -20.07 31.24
C VAL A 103 -7.66 -20.79 32.55
N GLY A 104 -8.69 -20.32 33.26
CA GLY A 104 -9.18 -20.96 34.47
C GLY A 104 -9.51 -22.44 34.24
N GLY A 105 -9.20 -23.29 35.22
CA GLY A 105 -9.27 -24.74 35.08
C GLY A 105 -10.69 -25.26 34.80
N SER A 106 -11.71 -24.54 35.27
CA SER A 106 -13.12 -24.92 35.12
C SER A 106 -13.82 -24.20 33.97
N ASN A 107 -13.11 -23.36 33.19
CA ASN A 107 -13.68 -22.68 32.04
C ASN A 107 -14.25 -23.72 31.05
N GLN A 108 -15.49 -23.52 30.64
CA GLN A 108 -16.26 -24.46 29.82
C GLN A 108 -16.11 -24.23 28.31
N LYS A 109 -15.53 -23.11 27.89
CA LYS A 109 -15.47 -22.67 26.48
C LYS A 109 -14.06 -22.58 25.92
N TYR A 110 -13.07 -22.32 26.76
CA TYR A 110 -11.71 -22.06 26.34
C TYR A 110 -10.70 -22.94 27.08
N SER A 111 -9.53 -23.07 26.47
CA SER A 111 -8.35 -23.66 27.06
C SER A 111 -7.11 -22.91 26.57
N ALA A 112 -5.97 -23.08 27.22
CA ALA A 112 -4.69 -22.56 26.72
C ALA A 112 -3.70 -23.70 26.59
N LYS A 113 -2.97 -23.73 25.47
CA LYS A 113 -1.88 -24.68 25.22
C LYS A 113 -0.67 -23.90 24.71
N ASP A 114 0.49 -24.07 25.36
CA ASP A 114 1.73 -23.36 25.05
C ASP A 114 1.59 -21.82 25.01
N GLY A 115 0.67 -21.31 25.83
CA GLY A 115 0.31 -19.90 25.91
C GLY A 115 -0.65 -19.41 24.82
N VAL A 116 -1.09 -20.27 23.90
CA VAL A 116 -2.06 -19.91 22.85
C VAL A 116 -3.47 -20.27 23.28
N LEU A 117 -4.43 -19.37 23.00
CA LEU A 117 -5.83 -19.54 23.38
C LEU A 117 -6.55 -20.41 22.35
N LEU A 118 -7.16 -21.50 22.82
CA LEU A 118 -7.92 -22.45 22.02
C LEU A 118 -9.36 -22.56 22.55
N SER A 119 -10.25 -23.14 21.75
CA SER A 119 -11.54 -23.65 22.24
C SER A 119 -11.31 -24.75 23.29
N LYS A 120 -12.31 -25.03 24.13
CA LYS A 120 -12.20 -26.03 25.21
C LYS A 120 -11.88 -27.44 24.69
N ASP A 121 -12.48 -27.79 23.56
CA ASP A 121 -12.26 -29.06 22.86
C ASP A 121 -10.96 -29.08 22.05
N GLY A 122 -10.23 -27.96 21.97
CA GLY A 122 -8.97 -27.83 21.24
C GLY A 122 -9.11 -27.80 19.71
N THR A 123 -10.32 -27.71 19.16
CA THR A 123 -10.56 -27.79 17.71
C THR A 123 -10.40 -26.45 16.98
N ALA A 124 -10.38 -25.32 17.69
CA ALA A 124 -10.22 -23.99 17.12
C ALA A 124 -9.11 -23.19 17.82
N LEU A 125 -8.24 -22.56 17.03
CA LEU A 125 -7.31 -21.53 17.51
C LEU A 125 -8.06 -20.20 17.58
N VAL A 126 -8.28 -19.71 18.80
CA VAL A 126 -9.08 -18.52 19.08
C VAL A 126 -8.24 -17.26 19.00
N GLN A 127 -7.09 -17.24 19.68
CA GLN A 127 -6.21 -16.07 19.68
C GLN A 127 -4.75 -16.49 19.89
N TYR A 128 -3.89 -16.01 19.01
CA TYR A 128 -2.44 -16.07 19.15
C TYR A 128 -1.93 -14.84 19.93
N PRO A 129 -1.02 -15.05 20.91
CA PRO A 129 -0.40 -13.96 21.65
C PRO A 129 0.70 -13.28 20.79
N CYS A 130 0.45 -12.07 20.27
CA CYS A 130 1.32 -11.44 19.25
C CYS A 130 2.75 -11.09 19.72
N GLY A 131 3.02 -11.09 21.02
CA GLY A 131 4.36 -11.00 21.59
C GLY A 131 5.13 -12.32 21.64
N LYS A 132 4.48 -13.45 21.32
CA LYS A 132 5.17 -14.71 21.07
C LYS A 132 5.85 -14.64 19.71
N THR A 133 7.14 -14.96 19.67
CA THR A 133 8.00 -14.85 18.48
C THR A 133 8.63 -16.20 18.14
N GLY A 134 9.18 -16.29 16.92
CA GLY A 134 9.83 -17.49 16.41
C GLY A 134 8.86 -18.48 15.75
N ASP A 135 9.34 -19.71 15.58
CA ASP A 135 8.59 -20.78 14.95
C ASP A 135 7.41 -21.22 15.81
N TYR A 136 6.28 -21.48 15.17
CA TYR A 136 5.10 -21.99 15.84
C TYR A 136 4.43 -23.08 15.01
N THR A 137 4.11 -24.19 15.67
CA THR A 137 3.31 -25.27 15.09
C THR A 137 1.95 -25.24 15.75
N ILE A 138 0.91 -24.99 14.96
CA ILE A 138 -0.46 -25.10 15.46
C ILE A 138 -0.68 -26.58 15.83
N PRO A 139 -1.21 -26.88 17.04
CA PRO A 139 -1.36 -28.26 17.50
C PRO A 139 -2.22 -29.13 16.57
N ASP A 140 -1.84 -30.41 16.45
CA ASP A 140 -2.66 -31.42 15.77
C ASP A 140 -4.07 -31.49 16.41
N GLY A 141 -5.09 -31.67 15.57
CA GLY A 141 -6.49 -31.70 15.98
C GLY A 141 -7.17 -30.32 15.94
N VAL A 142 -6.41 -29.22 15.82
CA VAL A 142 -6.99 -27.93 15.46
C VAL A 142 -7.46 -27.98 14.01
N THR A 143 -8.73 -27.68 13.80
CA THR A 143 -9.42 -27.74 12.50
C THR A 143 -9.80 -26.37 11.94
N ALA A 144 -9.76 -25.33 12.77
CA ALA A 144 -10.04 -23.96 12.36
C ALA A 144 -9.12 -22.94 13.04
N ILE A 145 -8.66 -21.96 12.27
CA ILE A 145 -8.14 -20.69 12.80
C ILE A 145 -9.29 -19.69 12.76
N GLN A 146 -9.64 -19.11 13.91
CA GLN A 146 -10.73 -18.15 14.00
C GLN A 146 -10.38 -16.82 13.34
N ASN A 147 -11.41 -15.99 13.16
CA ASN A 147 -11.25 -14.65 12.62
C ASN A 147 -10.28 -13.84 13.48
N SER A 148 -9.41 -13.06 12.84
CA SER A 148 -8.45 -12.18 13.50
C SER A 148 -7.50 -12.85 14.51
N ALA A 149 -7.37 -14.18 14.52
CA ALA A 149 -6.63 -14.90 15.55
C ALA A 149 -5.14 -14.53 15.63
N PHE A 150 -4.52 -14.09 14.54
CA PHE A 150 -3.15 -13.57 14.47
C PHE A 150 -3.12 -12.11 13.96
N LEU A 151 -4.23 -11.38 14.08
CA LEU A 151 -4.33 -10.00 13.61
C LEU A 151 -3.21 -9.12 14.20
N CYS A 152 -2.46 -8.47 13.32
CA CYS A 152 -1.34 -7.60 13.63
C CYS A 152 -0.20 -8.28 14.41
N CYS A 153 -0.06 -9.61 14.36
CA CYS A 153 1.07 -10.31 14.96
C CYS A 153 2.36 -10.15 14.12
N MET A 154 2.83 -8.92 13.98
CA MET A 154 4.02 -8.53 13.21
C MET A 154 5.32 -9.17 13.72
N GLY A 155 5.35 -9.60 14.99
CA GLY A 155 6.48 -10.31 15.61
C GLY A 155 6.60 -11.79 15.24
N GLN A 156 5.58 -12.38 14.61
CA GLN A 156 5.61 -13.77 14.16
C GLN A 156 6.41 -13.89 12.85
N GLY A 157 7.73 -13.75 12.95
CA GLY A 157 8.66 -13.84 11.80
C GLY A 157 9.21 -15.23 11.52
N GLY A 158 8.91 -16.22 12.38
CA GLY A 158 9.35 -17.61 12.21
C GLY A 158 8.43 -18.43 11.30
N SER A 159 8.77 -19.70 11.10
CA SER A 159 7.94 -20.65 10.38
C SER A 159 6.63 -20.91 11.14
N LEU A 160 5.50 -20.62 10.50
CA LEU A 160 4.17 -21.02 10.97
C LEU A 160 3.75 -22.31 10.26
N LYS A 161 3.59 -23.39 11.03
CA LYS A 161 3.11 -24.68 10.52
C LYS A 161 1.63 -24.85 10.80
N ILE A 162 0.86 -24.96 9.72
CA ILE A 162 -0.58 -25.25 9.73
C ILE A 162 -0.73 -26.78 9.59
N PRO A 163 -1.42 -27.49 10.51
CA PRO A 163 -1.51 -28.95 10.49
C PRO A 163 -2.47 -29.46 9.42
N ASP A 164 -2.32 -30.72 9.04
CA ASP A 164 -3.19 -31.41 8.06
C ASP A 164 -4.62 -31.67 8.59
N SER A 165 -4.88 -31.40 9.87
CA SER A 165 -6.25 -31.35 10.41
C SER A 165 -6.98 -30.04 10.07
N MET A 166 -6.27 -29.03 9.56
CA MET A 166 -6.85 -27.70 9.30
C MET A 166 -7.84 -27.75 8.14
N THR A 167 -9.07 -27.29 8.37
CA THR A 167 -10.13 -27.25 7.35
C THR A 167 -10.51 -25.83 6.94
N LYS A 168 -10.31 -24.85 7.83
CA LYS A 168 -10.77 -23.46 7.64
C LYS A 168 -9.81 -22.44 8.23
N ILE A 169 -9.57 -21.38 7.48
CA ILE A 169 -8.89 -20.15 7.93
C ILE A 169 -9.91 -19.02 7.92
N GLY A 170 -10.10 -18.35 9.06
CA GLY A 170 -11.07 -17.28 9.24
C GLY A 170 -10.72 -15.97 8.54
N ASP A 171 -11.65 -15.03 8.62
CA ASP A 171 -11.49 -13.68 8.06
C ASP A 171 -10.42 -12.92 8.85
N ASN A 172 -9.54 -12.20 8.14
CA ASN A 172 -8.41 -11.47 8.73
C ASN A 172 -7.49 -12.30 9.65
N ALA A 173 -7.56 -13.64 9.57
CA ALA A 173 -6.89 -14.54 10.51
C ALA A 173 -5.40 -14.24 10.70
N PHE A 174 -4.69 -13.84 9.63
CA PHE A 174 -3.28 -13.45 9.61
C PHE A 174 -3.06 -12.03 9.08
N SER A 175 -4.09 -11.17 9.11
CA SER A 175 -3.95 -9.81 8.61
C SER A 175 -2.83 -9.06 9.35
N CYS A 176 -1.97 -8.36 8.61
CA CYS A 176 -0.78 -7.66 9.11
C CYS A 176 0.20 -8.54 9.90
N CYS A 177 0.29 -9.84 9.58
CA CYS A 177 1.21 -10.75 10.23
C CYS A 177 2.63 -10.68 9.64
N GLY A 178 3.64 -10.98 10.46
CA GLY A 178 5.07 -10.82 10.12
C GLY A 178 5.71 -11.95 9.33
N MET A 179 4.96 -13.01 9.00
CA MET A 179 5.50 -14.24 8.39
C MET A 179 6.06 -14.02 6.98
N SER A 180 7.08 -14.79 6.62
CA SER A 180 7.76 -14.69 5.32
C SER A 180 7.23 -15.66 4.25
N ALA A 181 6.62 -16.76 4.65
CA ALA A 181 6.00 -17.74 3.77
C ALA A 181 4.93 -18.54 4.52
N VAL A 182 3.94 -19.07 3.78
CA VAL A 182 2.91 -19.95 4.34
C VAL A 182 2.56 -21.06 3.35
N THR A 183 2.43 -22.29 3.88
CA THR A 183 1.88 -23.43 3.13
C THR A 183 0.51 -23.75 3.71
N ILE A 184 -0.52 -23.63 2.87
CA ILE A 184 -1.90 -23.98 3.19
C ILE A 184 -2.09 -25.45 2.82
N PRO A 185 -2.34 -26.36 3.78
CA PRO A 185 -2.39 -27.79 3.51
C PRO A 185 -3.62 -28.19 2.69
N ASP A 186 -3.55 -29.37 2.08
CA ASP A 186 -4.61 -29.91 1.21
C ASP A 186 -5.94 -30.12 1.93
N SER A 187 -5.95 -30.22 3.25
CA SER A 187 -7.16 -30.36 4.06
C SER A 187 -8.01 -29.08 4.13
N VAL A 188 -7.43 -27.92 3.82
CA VAL A 188 -8.14 -26.63 3.88
C VAL A 188 -9.09 -26.52 2.71
N THR A 189 -10.35 -26.16 2.98
CA THR A 189 -11.39 -25.97 1.95
C THR A 189 -11.75 -24.50 1.74
N SER A 190 -11.51 -23.64 2.75
CA SER A 190 -11.85 -22.22 2.72
C SER A 190 -10.83 -21.34 3.44
N ILE A 191 -10.47 -20.24 2.79
CA ILE A 191 -9.66 -19.14 3.32
C ILE A 191 -10.52 -17.87 3.35
N GLY A 192 -10.64 -17.24 4.52
CA GLY A 192 -11.50 -16.08 4.75
C GLY A 192 -11.09 -14.81 4.00
N ALA A 193 -11.98 -13.81 4.02
CA ALA A 193 -11.72 -12.49 3.46
C ALA A 193 -10.58 -11.81 4.24
N GLY A 194 -9.65 -11.18 3.51
CA GLY A 194 -8.50 -10.49 4.10
C GLY A 194 -7.58 -11.38 4.94
N ALA A 195 -7.66 -12.71 4.83
CA ALA A 195 -6.94 -13.62 5.73
C ALA A 195 -5.43 -13.35 5.82
N PHE A 196 -4.78 -12.90 4.75
CA PHE A 196 -3.37 -12.50 4.71
C PHE A 196 -3.19 -11.04 4.30
N PHE A 197 -4.23 -10.20 4.41
CA PHE A 197 -4.17 -8.78 4.06
C PHE A 197 -2.97 -8.10 4.74
N GLY A 198 -2.21 -7.30 4.02
CA GLY A 198 -1.14 -6.48 4.62
C GLY A 198 0.03 -7.28 5.21
N CYS A 199 0.19 -8.57 4.90
CA CYS A 199 1.38 -9.35 5.31
C CYS A 199 2.62 -8.87 4.53
N GLY A 200 3.19 -7.73 4.90
CA GLY A 200 4.25 -7.04 4.14
C GLY A 200 5.59 -7.79 4.07
N ASN A 201 5.79 -8.85 4.86
CA ASN A 201 6.97 -9.72 4.77
C ASN A 201 6.73 -11.01 3.98
N LEU A 202 5.48 -11.32 3.62
CA LEU A 202 5.12 -12.56 2.94
C LEU A 202 5.67 -12.54 1.51
N THR A 203 6.55 -13.49 1.20
CA THR A 203 7.23 -13.61 -0.10
C THR A 203 6.63 -14.68 -0.99
N GLY A 204 5.99 -15.70 -0.40
CA GLY A 204 5.41 -16.81 -1.13
C GLY A 204 4.28 -17.50 -0.37
N VAL A 205 3.28 -17.94 -1.13
CA VAL A 205 2.13 -18.72 -0.62
C VAL A 205 2.00 -19.99 -1.45
N THR A 206 1.79 -21.13 -0.78
CA THR A 206 1.36 -22.37 -1.45
C THR A 206 -0.05 -22.72 -1.02
N ILE A 207 -0.96 -22.87 -1.99
CA ILE A 207 -2.37 -23.22 -1.78
C ILE A 207 -2.56 -24.70 -2.11
N GLY A 208 -3.04 -25.48 -1.14
CA GLY A 208 -3.30 -26.92 -1.27
C GLY A 208 -4.44 -27.28 -2.24
N ASP A 209 -4.57 -28.58 -2.49
CA ASP A 209 -5.40 -29.16 -3.55
C ASP A 209 -6.92 -29.03 -3.31
N ASN A 210 -7.41 -28.96 -2.07
CA ASN A 210 -8.86 -28.90 -1.82
C ASN A 210 -9.40 -27.50 -1.48
N VAL A 211 -8.56 -26.45 -1.56
CA VAL A 211 -9.03 -25.08 -1.35
C VAL A 211 -9.99 -24.71 -2.46
N SER A 212 -11.27 -24.53 -2.12
CA SER A 212 -12.34 -24.20 -3.06
C SER A 212 -12.86 -22.77 -2.93
N ASN A 213 -12.52 -22.09 -1.84
CA ASN A 213 -12.94 -20.72 -1.56
C ASN A 213 -11.76 -19.88 -1.03
N ILE A 214 -11.56 -18.71 -1.63
CA ILE A 214 -10.59 -17.69 -1.20
C ILE A 214 -11.36 -16.38 -1.14
N GLY A 215 -11.45 -15.79 0.06
CA GLY A 215 -12.19 -14.55 0.29
C GLY A 215 -11.58 -13.33 -0.42
N SER A 216 -12.38 -12.28 -0.54
CA SER A 216 -11.95 -11.00 -1.11
C SER A 216 -10.73 -10.44 -0.39
N ASN A 217 -9.84 -9.79 -1.12
CA ASN A 217 -8.65 -9.09 -0.60
C ASN A 217 -7.71 -9.98 0.23
N CYS A 218 -7.78 -11.31 0.08
CA CYS A 218 -7.01 -12.26 0.87
C CYS A 218 -5.51 -11.96 0.90
N PHE A 219 -4.93 -11.49 -0.22
CA PHE A 219 -3.51 -11.17 -0.35
C PHE A 219 -3.27 -9.71 -0.77
N LEU A 220 -4.25 -8.83 -0.54
CA LEU A 220 -4.12 -7.41 -0.85
C LEU A 220 -3.05 -6.77 0.05
N ALA A 221 -2.23 -5.86 -0.49
CA ALA A 221 -1.14 -5.18 0.22
C ALA A 221 -0.07 -6.12 0.84
N CYS A 222 0.14 -7.31 0.28
CA CYS A 222 1.30 -8.14 0.58
C CYS A 222 2.52 -7.69 -0.24
N ASP A 223 3.11 -6.54 0.09
CA ASP A 223 4.08 -5.82 -0.75
C ASP A 223 5.27 -6.63 -1.26
N LYS A 224 5.69 -7.67 -0.53
CA LYS A 224 6.82 -8.55 -0.91
C LYS A 224 6.41 -9.86 -1.57
N LEU A 225 5.12 -10.11 -1.76
CA LEU A 225 4.62 -11.38 -2.30
C LEU A 225 5.06 -11.50 -3.74
N ALA A 226 6.01 -12.38 -4.01
CA ALA A 226 6.62 -12.56 -5.32
C ALA A 226 5.89 -13.61 -6.16
N GLN A 227 5.25 -14.59 -5.51
CA GLN A 227 4.56 -15.69 -6.17
C GLN A 227 3.50 -16.34 -5.29
N ILE A 228 2.45 -16.84 -5.93
CA ILE A 228 1.45 -17.72 -5.36
C ILE A 228 1.50 -19.03 -6.13
N SER A 229 1.72 -20.15 -5.44
CA SER A 229 1.66 -21.50 -6.01
C SER A 229 0.34 -22.17 -5.64
N VAL A 230 -0.19 -22.99 -6.55
CA VAL A 230 -1.42 -23.76 -6.33
C VAL A 230 -1.13 -25.22 -6.65
N GLY A 231 -1.56 -26.11 -5.77
CA GLY A 231 -1.44 -27.55 -5.95
C GLY A 231 -2.06 -28.02 -7.26
N SER A 232 -1.40 -28.96 -7.93
CA SER A 232 -1.79 -29.37 -9.29
C SER A 232 -3.18 -30.02 -9.35
N GLY A 233 -3.61 -30.62 -8.23
CA GLY A 233 -4.92 -31.25 -8.05
C GLY A 233 -6.04 -30.26 -7.73
N ASN A 234 -5.73 -28.98 -7.50
CA ASN A 234 -6.75 -27.99 -7.18
C ASN A 234 -7.75 -27.80 -8.31
N LYS A 235 -9.04 -27.96 -7.97
CA LYS A 235 -10.17 -27.94 -8.91
C LYS A 235 -10.78 -26.55 -9.09
N SER A 236 -10.51 -25.62 -8.17
CA SER A 236 -11.08 -24.27 -8.17
C SER A 236 -10.11 -23.19 -8.64
N PHE A 237 -8.82 -23.38 -8.40
CA PHE A 237 -7.78 -22.39 -8.68
C PHE A 237 -6.60 -22.99 -9.46
N THR A 238 -5.81 -22.11 -10.05
CA THR A 238 -4.53 -22.43 -10.67
C THR A 238 -3.56 -21.27 -10.48
N SER A 239 -2.27 -21.52 -10.70
CA SER A 239 -1.26 -20.48 -10.78
C SER A 239 -0.56 -20.54 -12.13
N ALA A 240 -0.47 -19.40 -12.79
CA ALA A 240 0.30 -19.24 -14.02
C ALA A 240 1.35 -18.16 -13.78
N ASP A 241 2.64 -18.52 -13.90
CA ASP A 241 3.76 -17.61 -13.63
C ASP A 241 3.66 -16.91 -12.25
N GLY A 242 3.21 -17.65 -11.23
CA GLY A 242 3.02 -17.17 -9.86
C GLY A 242 1.78 -16.29 -9.64
N VAL A 243 0.98 -16.02 -10.68
CA VAL A 243 -0.28 -15.26 -10.58
C VAL A 243 -1.44 -16.21 -10.28
N LEU A 244 -2.31 -15.84 -9.33
CA LEU A 244 -3.46 -16.64 -8.93
C LEU A 244 -4.66 -16.40 -9.85
N LEU A 245 -5.21 -17.47 -10.41
CA LEU A 245 -6.42 -17.46 -11.22
C LEU A 245 -7.42 -18.52 -10.78
N THR A 246 -8.67 -18.40 -11.22
CA THR A 246 -9.61 -19.54 -11.21
C THR A 246 -9.08 -20.67 -12.09
N ARG A 247 -9.48 -21.91 -11.82
CA ARG A 247 -8.94 -23.11 -12.50
C ARG A 247 -9.09 -23.07 -14.02
N ASN A 248 -10.17 -22.48 -14.51
CA ASN A 248 -10.42 -22.30 -15.94
C ASN A 248 -9.68 -21.10 -16.56
N GLY A 249 -8.89 -20.35 -15.80
CA GLY A 249 -8.15 -19.17 -16.25
C GLY A 249 -9.02 -17.96 -16.59
N ALA A 250 -10.31 -17.95 -16.20
CA ALA A 250 -11.26 -16.91 -16.56
C ALA A 250 -11.19 -15.67 -15.65
N ILE A 251 -10.81 -15.84 -14.38
CA ILE A 251 -10.72 -14.74 -13.42
C ILE A 251 -9.31 -14.65 -12.86
N LEU A 252 -8.67 -13.50 -13.01
CA LEU A 252 -7.42 -13.17 -12.32
C LEU A 252 -7.79 -12.68 -10.91
N MET A 253 -7.34 -13.42 -9.90
CA MET A 253 -7.69 -13.14 -8.51
C MET A 253 -6.65 -12.29 -7.80
N GLN A 254 -5.37 -12.58 -8.02
CA GLN A 254 -4.27 -11.83 -7.41
C GLN A 254 -3.03 -11.90 -8.29
N TYR A 255 -2.54 -10.72 -8.69
CA TYR A 255 -1.16 -10.52 -9.11
C TYR A 255 -0.30 -10.30 -7.86
N PRO A 256 0.80 -11.04 -7.66
CA PRO A 256 1.65 -10.86 -6.47
C PRO A 256 2.29 -9.45 -6.46
N CYS A 257 2.07 -8.67 -5.41
CA CYS A 257 2.49 -7.25 -5.35
C CYS A 257 4.01 -7.07 -5.54
N GLY A 258 4.80 -8.01 -5.03
CA GLY A 258 6.26 -8.05 -5.14
C GLY A 258 6.79 -8.86 -6.32
N LYS A 259 5.93 -9.32 -7.25
CA LYS A 259 6.40 -10.02 -8.46
C LYS A 259 7.27 -9.08 -9.29
N ALA A 260 8.51 -9.52 -9.56
CA ALA A 260 9.45 -8.78 -10.38
C ALA A 260 8.99 -8.70 -11.85
N GLY A 261 9.30 -7.59 -12.50
CA GLY A 261 9.03 -7.38 -13.92
C GLY A 261 8.19 -6.13 -14.19
N ALA A 262 8.61 -5.34 -15.17
CA ALA A 262 7.94 -4.10 -15.54
C ALA A 262 6.67 -4.30 -16.38
N SER A 263 6.47 -5.49 -16.94
CA SER A 263 5.37 -5.80 -17.86
C SER A 263 4.71 -7.12 -17.52
N TYR A 264 3.38 -7.15 -17.65
CA TYR A 264 2.57 -8.35 -17.54
C TYR A 264 1.56 -8.41 -18.69
N THR A 265 1.46 -9.56 -19.36
CA THR A 265 0.44 -9.77 -20.40
C THR A 265 -0.73 -10.53 -19.82
N LEU A 266 -1.90 -9.88 -19.76
CA LEU A 266 -3.14 -10.52 -19.34
C LEU A 266 -3.55 -11.59 -20.36
N PRO A 267 -3.75 -12.85 -19.95
CA PRO A 267 -4.16 -13.92 -20.87
C PRO A 267 -5.51 -13.63 -21.56
N ASP A 268 -5.66 -14.05 -22.81
CA ASP A 268 -6.91 -13.87 -23.57
C ASP A 268 -8.10 -14.62 -22.96
N SER A 269 -7.84 -15.65 -22.15
CA SER A 269 -8.87 -16.38 -21.40
C SER A 269 -9.50 -15.58 -20.27
N VAL A 270 -8.82 -14.52 -19.79
CA VAL A 270 -9.29 -13.75 -18.64
C VAL A 270 -10.44 -12.86 -19.06
N THR A 271 -11.62 -13.16 -18.53
CA THR A 271 -12.84 -12.39 -18.72
C THR A 271 -13.17 -11.50 -17.52
N GLY A 272 -12.53 -11.71 -16.38
CA GLY A 272 -12.70 -10.91 -15.17
C GLY A 272 -11.41 -10.73 -14.37
N VAL A 273 -11.26 -9.59 -13.72
CA VAL A 273 -10.14 -9.28 -12.82
C VAL A 273 -10.74 -8.80 -11.50
N VAL A 274 -10.34 -9.40 -10.38
CA VAL A 274 -10.82 -8.99 -9.06
C VAL A 274 -10.38 -7.55 -8.76
N SER A 275 -11.22 -6.77 -8.07
CA SER A 275 -10.86 -5.42 -7.61
C SER A 275 -9.61 -5.48 -6.73
N GLY A 276 -8.62 -4.63 -7.01
CA GLY A 276 -7.36 -4.63 -6.25
C GLY A 276 -6.42 -5.80 -6.57
N ALA A 277 -6.71 -6.64 -7.59
CA ALA A 277 -5.84 -7.77 -7.94
C ALA A 277 -4.40 -7.34 -8.29
N PHE A 278 -4.18 -6.09 -8.69
CA PHE A 278 -2.87 -5.50 -9.00
C PHE A 278 -2.42 -4.44 -7.97
N HIS A 279 -3.11 -4.30 -6.84
CA HIS A 279 -2.81 -3.29 -5.82
C HIS A 279 -1.34 -3.37 -5.39
N GLY A 280 -0.67 -2.23 -5.33
CA GLY A 280 0.71 -2.15 -4.82
C GLY A 280 1.74 -2.92 -5.65
N SER A 281 1.43 -3.29 -6.92
CA SER A 281 2.37 -3.92 -7.86
C SER A 281 3.48 -2.95 -8.28
N GLY A 282 4.39 -2.63 -7.36
CA GLY A 282 5.30 -1.49 -7.45
C GLY A 282 6.35 -1.57 -8.56
N GLU A 283 6.65 -2.76 -9.08
CA GLU A 283 7.56 -2.94 -10.21
C GLU A 283 6.83 -2.87 -11.56
N LEU A 284 5.52 -3.13 -11.58
CA LEU A 284 4.73 -3.23 -12.80
C LEU A 284 4.44 -1.83 -13.36
N THR A 285 4.91 -1.53 -14.57
CA THR A 285 4.69 -0.25 -15.25
C THR A 285 3.70 -0.35 -16.40
N GLN A 286 3.44 -1.56 -16.90
CA GLN A 286 2.47 -1.80 -17.97
C GLN A 286 1.77 -3.15 -17.83
N ILE A 287 0.46 -3.16 -18.05
CA ILE A 287 -0.34 -4.35 -18.29
C ILE A 287 -0.68 -4.37 -19.77
N LEU A 288 -0.20 -5.39 -20.48
CA LEU A 288 -0.54 -5.68 -21.86
C LEU A 288 -1.76 -6.60 -21.90
N VAL A 289 -2.53 -6.54 -22.98
CA VAL A 289 -3.69 -7.41 -23.19
C VAL A 289 -3.62 -7.94 -24.62
N GLY A 290 -3.77 -9.26 -24.78
CA GLY A 290 -3.79 -9.87 -26.10
C GLY A 290 -4.97 -9.39 -26.94
N SER A 291 -4.80 -9.36 -28.27
CA SER A 291 -5.81 -8.82 -29.19
C SER A 291 -7.09 -9.64 -29.24
N ALA A 292 -7.06 -10.90 -28.78
CA ALA A 292 -8.23 -11.77 -28.75
C ALA A 292 -9.04 -11.68 -27.45
N ASN A 293 -8.51 -11.03 -26.40
CA ASN A 293 -9.23 -10.82 -25.15
C ASN A 293 -10.53 -10.02 -25.41
N GLN A 294 -11.66 -10.53 -24.92
CA GLN A 294 -12.97 -9.95 -25.18
C GLN A 294 -13.42 -8.95 -24.10
N SER A 295 -12.86 -9.01 -22.90
CA SER A 295 -13.30 -8.20 -21.75
C SER A 295 -12.45 -6.95 -21.53
N TYR A 296 -11.16 -7.01 -21.87
CA TYR A 296 -10.19 -5.97 -21.57
C TYR A 296 -9.39 -5.55 -22.80
N TYR A 297 -8.78 -4.39 -22.71
CA TYR A 297 -7.71 -3.94 -23.60
C TYR A 297 -6.68 -3.15 -22.79
N SER A 298 -5.53 -2.89 -23.41
CA SER A 298 -4.49 -2.04 -22.84
C SER A 298 -4.36 -0.76 -23.64
N GLU A 299 -4.28 0.37 -22.95
CA GLU A 299 -3.93 1.66 -23.54
C GLU A 299 -2.96 2.39 -22.59
N ASN A 300 -1.81 2.84 -23.11
CA ASN A 300 -0.71 3.39 -22.32
C ASN A 300 -0.22 2.48 -21.17
N GLY A 301 -0.35 1.15 -21.35
CA GLY A 301 -0.02 0.15 -20.34
C GLY A 301 -1.00 0.10 -19.17
N MET A 302 -2.15 0.76 -19.25
CA MET A 302 -3.23 0.66 -18.28
C MET A 302 -4.27 -0.35 -18.74
N LEU A 303 -4.81 -1.11 -17.79
CA LEU A 303 -5.83 -2.10 -18.04
C LEU A 303 -7.21 -1.43 -18.04
N ILE A 304 -7.94 -1.57 -19.14
CA ILE A 304 -9.26 -0.95 -19.32
C ILE A 304 -10.26 -2.05 -19.68
N ALA A 305 -11.38 -2.08 -18.97
CA ALA A 305 -12.51 -2.94 -19.33
C ALA A 305 -13.22 -2.36 -20.55
N LYS A 306 -13.46 -3.18 -21.58
CA LYS A 306 -14.16 -2.76 -22.81
C LYS A 306 -15.58 -2.29 -22.50
N SER A 307 -16.27 -2.99 -21.61
CA SER A 307 -17.60 -2.62 -21.16
C SER A 307 -17.55 -1.29 -20.40
N GLY A 308 -18.10 -0.23 -20.99
CA GLY A 308 -18.16 1.10 -20.37
C GLY A 308 -16.82 1.85 -20.34
N ALA A 309 -15.77 1.35 -20.99
CA ALA A 309 -14.43 1.93 -21.00
C ALA A 309 -13.96 2.33 -19.58
N VAL A 310 -14.05 1.37 -18.66
CA VAL A 310 -13.70 1.56 -17.25
C VAL A 310 -12.21 1.33 -17.06
N LEU A 311 -11.48 2.33 -16.57
CA LEU A 311 -10.11 2.13 -16.12
C LEU A 311 -10.12 1.18 -14.93
N TRP A 312 -9.61 -0.02 -15.16
CA TRP A 312 -9.61 -1.10 -14.17
C TRP A 312 -8.34 -1.07 -13.33
N CYS A 313 -7.20 -0.77 -13.94
CA CYS A 313 -5.92 -0.65 -13.24
C CYS A 313 -4.93 0.25 -13.98
N CYS A 314 -4.41 1.23 -13.25
CA CYS A 314 -3.16 1.89 -13.51
C CYS A 314 -2.06 1.15 -12.71
N PRO A 315 -1.02 0.60 -13.37
CA PRO A 315 0.06 -0.09 -12.68
C PRO A 315 0.80 0.82 -11.68
N ALA A 316 1.03 0.31 -10.47
CA ALA A 316 1.61 1.08 -9.36
C ALA A 316 3.10 1.44 -9.56
N GLY A 317 3.79 0.77 -10.47
CA GLY A 317 5.16 1.11 -10.87
C GLY A 317 5.26 2.33 -11.79
N LYS A 318 4.15 2.86 -12.33
CA LYS A 318 4.19 4.12 -13.09
C LYS A 318 4.64 5.29 -12.21
N THR A 319 5.39 6.21 -12.80
CA THR A 319 6.00 7.35 -12.11
C THR A 319 5.71 8.67 -12.81
N GLY A 320 5.90 9.79 -12.12
CA GLY A 320 5.76 11.12 -12.72
C GLY A 320 4.29 11.49 -13.01
N THR A 321 4.07 12.35 -14.00
CA THR A 321 2.71 12.71 -14.42
C THR A 321 2.18 11.68 -15.42
N VAL A 322 1.08 11.01 -15.08
CA VAL A 322 0.42 10.00 -15.91
C VAL A 322 -0.83 10.58 -16.55
N LYS A 323 -1.08 10.32 -17.84
CA LYS A 323 -2.34 10.67 -18.50
C LYS A 323 -3.26 9.46 -18.60
N VAL A 324 -4.46 9.58 -18.05
CA VAL A 324 -5.56 8.64 -18.29
C VAL A 324 -6.00 8.76 -19.75
N PRO A 325 -6.24 7.65 -20.47
CA PRO A 325 -6.55 7.74 -21.89
C PRO A 325 -7.91 8.38 -22.14
N ASP A 326 -8.03 9.12 -23.25
CA ASP A 326 -9.23 9.88 -23.58
C ASP A 326 -10.44 8.97 -23.89
N SER A 327 -10.22 7.67 -24.07
CA SER A 327 -11.26 6.65 -24.23
C SER A 327 -12.01 6.35 -22.92
N VAL A 328 -11.38 6.56 -21.76
CA VAL A 328 -11.91 6.14 -20.46
C VAL A 328 -13.10 7.01 -20.03
N GLN A 329 -14.14 6.35 -19.50
CA GLN A 329 -15.36 7.00 -19.02
C GLN A 329 -15.51 6.95 -17.49
N SER A 330 -14.91 5.95 -16.83
CA SER A 330 -14.98 5.83 -15.37
C SER A 330 -13.83 5.05 -14.76
N PHE A 331 -13.63 5.19 -13.45
CA PHE A 331 -12.62 4.44 -12.68
C PHE A 331 -13.28 3.36 -11.82
N ALA A 332 -12.73 2.14 -11.88
CA ALA A 332 -13.09 1.07 -10.95
C ALA A 332 -12.58 1.36 -9.52
N SER A 333 -13.07 0.59 -8.53
CA SER A 333 -12.44 0.55 -7.21
C SER A 333 -11.01 0.06 -7.39
N GLU A 334 -10.05 0.59 -6.62
CA GLU A 334 -8.63 0.23 -6.71
C GLU A 334 -7.96 0.52 -8.08
N ALA A 335 -8.56 1.36 -8.94
CA ALA A 335 -7.98 1.68 -10.25
C ALA A 335 -6.56 2.27 -10.16
N PHE A 336 -6.22 2.96 -9.06
CA PHE A 336 -4.90 3.47 -8.72
C PHE A 336 -4.40 2.89 -7.38
N GLY A 337 -4.85 1.67 -7.05
CA GLY A 337 -4.54 0.99 -5.80
C GLY A 337 -3.03 0.87 -5.55
N GLY A 338 -2.51 1.55 -4.52
CA GLY A 338 -1.09 1.53 -4.19
C GLY A 338 -0.17 2.35 -5.13
N CYS A 339 -0.72 3.22 -5.98
CA CYS A 339 0.05 4.09 -6.88
C CYS A 339 0.78 5.20 -6.09
N THR A 340 1.88 4.86 -5.42
CA THR A 340 2.65 5.78 -4.55
C THR A 340 3.74 6.56 -5.28
N LYS A 341 4.08 6.17 -6.52
CA LYS A 341 5.20 6.73 -7.29
C LYS A 341 4.80 7.81 -8.32
N ILE A 342 3.50 7.98 -8.60
CA ILE A 342 3.02 9.04 -9.49
C ILE A 342 3.04 10.39 -8.76
N THR A 343 3.36 11.45 -9.50
CA THR A 343 3.41 12.83 -8.97
C THR A 343 2.30 13.71 -9.54
N GLY A 344 1.67 13.25 -10.63
CA GLY A 344 0.52 13.92 -11.24
C GLY A 344 -0.35 12.95 -12.02
N LEU A 345 -1.63 13.28 -12.16
CA LEU A 345 -2.58 12.51 -12.95
C LEU A 345 -3.43 13.45 -13.79
N ILE A 346 -3.34 13.32 -15.12
CA ILE A 346 -4.18 14.03 -16.06
C ILE A 346 -5.42 13.19 -16.32
N ILE A 347 -6.60 13.71 -15.94
CA ILE A 347 -7.89 13.05 -16.11
C ILE A 347 -8.68 13.76 -17.21
N PRO A 348 -9.06 13.08 -18.30
CA PRO A 348 -9.84 13.69 -19.38
C PRO A 348 -11.28 13.96 -18.95
N SER A 349 -11.93 14.91 -19.60
CA SER A 349 -13.33 15.28 -19.32
C SER A 349 -14.33 14.17 -19.67
N THR A 350 -13.90 13.14 -20.41
CA THR A 350 -14.70 11.93 -20.67
C THR A 350 -14.93 11.11 -19.42
N VAL A 351 -14.09 11.25 -18.38
CA VAL A 351 -14.32 10.58 -17.10
C VAL A 351 -15.45 11.27 -16.35
N THR A 352 -16.60 10.61 -16.28
CA THR A 352 -17.81 11.11 -15.62
C THR A 352 -18.13 10.40 -14.32
N ASP A 353 -17.43 9.31 -13.99
CA ASP A 353 -17.62 8.57 -12.74
C ASP A 353 -16.27 8.12 -12.16
N ILE A 354 -16.04 8.43 -10.88
CA ILE A 354 -14.82 8.07 -10.15
C ILE A 354 -15.27 7.46 -8.83
N ARG A 355 -15.06 6.16 -8.67
CA ARG A 355 -15.36 5.47 -7.41
C ARG A 355 -14.46 6.00 -6.29
N VAL A 356 -15.03 6.14 -5.09
CA VAL A 356 -14.30 6.67 -3.92
C VAL A 356 -13.02 5.89 -3.62
N GLU A 357 -13.08 4.57 -3.75
CA GLU A 357 -11.97 3.63 -3.51
C GLU A 357 -10.95 3.55 -4.65
N ALA A 358 -11.10 4.34 -5.74
CA ALA A 358 -10.20 4.28 -6.88
C ALA A 358 -8.74 4.57 -6.49
N PHE A 359 -8.51 5.33 -5.41
CA PHE A 359 -7.19 5.80 -4.98
C PHE A 359 -6.72 5.21 -3.64
N ASN A 360 -7.26 4.06 -3.21
CA ASN A 360 -6.83 3.41 -1.97
C ASN A 360 -5.32 3.12 -1.98
N GLY A 361 -4.62 3.54 -0.92
CA GLY A 361 -3.17 3.37 -0.81
C GLY A 361 -2.34 4.17 -1.84
N ALA A 362 -2.95 5.03 -2.66
CA ALA A 362 -2.22 5.90 -3.58
C ALA A 362 -1.47 7.01 -2.81
N GLY A 363 -0.37 7.49 -3.39
CA GLY A 363 0.42 8.57 -2.81
C GLY A 363 -0.26 9.94 -2.95
N GLN A 364 0.44 11.00 -2.52
CA GLN A 364 -0.01 12.37 -2.75
C GLN A 364 0.44 12.85 -4.13
N PHE A 365 -0.49 13.35 -4.94
CA PHE A 365 -0.19 13.87 -6.27
C PHE A 365 -1.19 14.95 -6.71
N VAL A 366 -0.85 15.64 -7.80
CA VAL A 366 -1.70 16.68 -8.40
C VAL A 366 -2.62 16.06 -9.45
N ILE A 367 -3.93 16.27 -9.32
CA ILE A 367 -4.91 15.99 -10.38
C ILE A 367 -4.99 17.18 -11.33
N TYR A 368 -4.82 16.92 -12.61
CA TYR A 368 -4.99 17.87 -13.69
C TYR A 368 -6.23 17.52 -14.51
N ALA A 369 -7.23 18.39 -14.54
CA ALA A 369 -8.44 18.15 -15.34
C ALA A 369 -9.09 19.45 -15.81
N ALA A 370 -10.13 19.34 -16.64
CA ALA A 370 -10.91 20.51 -17.07
C ALA A 370 -11.71 21.09 -15.89
N ALA A 371 -11.86 22.42 -15.85
CA ALA A 371 -12.78 23.06 -14.91
C ALA A 371 -14.21 22.55 -15.10
N GLY A 372 -14.92 22.30 -14.01
CA GLY A 372 -16.26 21.71 -13.99
C GLY A 372 -16.31 20.20 -14.23
N SER A 373 -15.17 19.52 -14.41
CA SER A 373 -15.12 18.07 -14.62
C SER A 373 -15.45 17.27 -13.36
N GLN A 374 -15.81 16.00 -13.55
CA GLN A 374 -16.00 15.07 -12.43
C GLN A 374 -14.74 14.91 -11.59
N ALA A 375 -13.55 15.00 -12.19
CA ALA A 375 -12.29 15.00 -11.47
C ALA A 375 -12.17 16.19 -10.49
N GLN A 376 -12.62 17.38 -10.89
CA GLN A 376 -12.65 18.53 -9.98
C GLN A 376 -13.62 18.30 -8.81
N THR A 377 -14.82 17.81 -9.10
CA THR A 377 -15.82 17.45 -8.08
C THR A 377 -15.23 16.45 -7.08
N PHE A 378 -14.61 15.38 -7.59
CA PHE A 378 -14.00 14.33 -6.77
C PHE A 378 -12.91 14.87 -5.84
N VAL A 379 -11.97 15.67 -6.36
CA VAL A 379 -10.88 16.23 -5.52
C VAL A 379 -11.42 17.23 -4.50
N THR A 380 -12.46 17.98 -4.84
CA THR A 380 -13.10 18.90 -3.89
C THR A 380 -13.73 18.15 -2.72
N GLN A 381 -14.34 16.99 -2.98
CA GLN A 381 -15.03 16.18 -1.98
C GLN A 381 -14.08 15.26 -1.18
N TYR A 382 -13.11 14.64 -1.85
CA TYR A 382 -12.28 13.57 -1.29
C TYR A 382 -10.77 13.84 -1.34
N GLY A 383 -10.34 14.96 -1.94
CA GLY A 383 -8.92 15.27 -2.11
C GLY A 383 -8.14 15.32 -0.79
N TYR A 384 -8.75 15.82 0.28
CA TYR A 384 -8.17 15.82 1.63
C TYR A 384 -7.83 14.41 2.12
N MET A 385 -8.70 13.42 1.87
CA MET A 385 -8.51 12.04 2.34
C MET A 385 -7.27 11.38 1.72
N TYR A 386 -6.94 11.77 0.49
CA TYR A 386 -5.83 11.18 -0.28
C TYR A 386 -4.64 12.14 -0.44
N GLY A 387 -4.68 13.32 0.17
CA GLY A 387 -3.67 14.37 -0.01
C GLY A 387 -3.52 14.84 -1.47
N MET A 388 -4.59 14.78 -2.25
CA MET A 388 -4.60 15.22 -3.65
C MET A 388 -4.89 16.72 -3.75
N THR A 389 -4.23 17.38 -4.71
CA THR A 389 -4.52 18.76 -5.08
C THR A 389 -5.04 18.85 -6.52
N TYR A 390 -5.76 19.92 -6.86
CA TYR A 390 -6.37 20.10 -8.18
C TYR A 390 -5.72 21.25 -8.94
N LYS A 391 -5.48 21.05 -10.25
CA LYS A 391 -5.09 22.09 -11.21
C LYS A 391 -5.87 21.95 -12.51
N THR A 392 -6.18 23.06 -13.16
CA THR A 392 -6.80 23.03 -14.49
C THR A 392 -5.78 22.62 -15.55
N ILE A 393 -6.20 21.77 -16.50
CA ILE A 393 -5.34 21.28 -17.59
C ILE A 393 -4.91 22.38 -18.58
N SER A 394 -5.71 23.46 -18.64
CA SER A 394 -5.38 24.69 -19.34
C SER A 394 -5.00 25.77 -18.33
N ALA A 395 -3.87 26.42 -18.55
CA ALA A 395 -3.46 27.60 -17.82
C ALA A 395 -3.26 28.78 -18.77
N ALA A 396 -3.52 29.99 -18.26
CA ALA A 396 -3.13 31.21 -18.96
C ALA A 396 -1.62 31.38 -18.79
N ALA A 397 -0.88 31.32 -19.90
CA ALA A 397 0.54 31.57 -19.94
C ALA A 397 0.78 33.00 -20.44
N SER A 398 1.35 33.84 -19.59
CA SER A 398 1.67 35.23 -19.94
C SER A 398 3.12 35.32 -20.36
N ALA A 399 3.44 36.05 -21.43
CA ALA A 399 4.82 36.23 -21.83
C ALA A 399 5.64 36.85 -20.69
N THR A 400 6.80 36.26 -20.38
CA THR A 400 7.68 36.78 -19.32
C THR A 400 8.32 38.10 -19.78
N ALA A 401 8.16 39.15 -18.98
CA ALA A 401 8.82 40.45 -19.19
C ALA A 401 10.27 40.49 -18.65
N SER A 402 10.71 39.43 -17.98
CA SER A 402 12.03 39.36 -17.35
C SER A 402 13.14 39.17 -18.38
N SER A 403 14.26 39.85 -18.14
CA SER A 403 15.49 39.61 -18.89
C SER A 403 16.13 38.30 -18.44
N VAL A 404 16.76 37.57 -19.35
CA VAL A 404 17.42 36.29 -19.03
C VAL A 404 18.91 36.40 -19.32
N LEU A 405 19.72 36.06 -18.31
CA LEU A 405 21.16 35.95 -18.42
C LEU A 405 21.56 34.47 -18.36
N VAL A 406 22.44 34.04 -19.25
CA VAL A 406 23.11 32.74 -19.19
C VAL A 406 24.60 33.00 -19.00
N ASN A 407 25.16 32.56 -17.87
CA ASN A 407 26.55 32.84 -17.48
C ASN A 407 26.91 34.33 -17.58
N GLY A 408 26.01 35.19 -17.09
CA GLY A 408 26.15 36.64 -17.10
C GLY A 408 25.91 37.32 -18.45
N LYS A 409 25.61 36.57 -19.52
CA LYS A 409 25.36 37.12 -20.86
C LYS A 409 23.87 37.15 -21.18
N PRO A 410 23.32 38.26 -21.71
CA PRO A 410 21.92 38.32 -22.14
C PRO A 410 21.61 37.29 -23.24
N VAL A 411 20.52 36.56 -23.05
CA VAL A 411 19.99 35.62 -24.05
C VAL A 411 18.50 35.87 -24.22
N SER A 412 18.05 35.92 -25.47
CA SER A 412 16.63 36.11 -25.79
C SER A 412 15.91 34.77 -25.78
N PHE A 413 15.01 34.58 -24.81
CA PHE A 413 14.09 33.44 -24.76
C PHE A 413 12.68 33.85 -25.13
N GLU A 414 11.93 32.90 -25.67
CA GLU A 414 10.49 32.87 -25.52
C GLU A 414 10.18 32.10 -24.24
N ALA A 415 9.73 32.81 -23.20
CA ALA A 415 9.42 32.24 -21.90
C ALA A 415 8.06 32.75 -21.43
N TYR A 416 7.37 31.93 -20.64
CA TYR A 416 6.05 32.25 -20.12
C TYR A 416 6.00 32.13 -18.61
N SER A 417 5.22 32.99 -17.97
CA SER A 417 4.82 32.86 -16.57
C SER A 417 3.49 32.11 -16.49
N ILE A 418 3.47 31.01 -15.74
CA ILE A 418 2.29 30.22 -15.42
C ILE A 418 2.26 30.01 -13.91
N ASP A 419 1.17 30.40 -13.25
CA ASP A 419 1.03 30.38 -11.79
C ASP A 419 2.23 31.03 -11.05
N GLY A 420 2.74 32.15 -11.57
CA GLY A 420 3.87 32.87 -10.98
C GLY A 420 5.24 32.21 -11.17
N ASN A 421 5.33 31.12 -11.94
CA ASN A 421 6.58 30.42 -12.22
C ASN A 421 7.01 30.63 -13.67
N ASN A 422 8.31 30.73 -13.92
CA ASN A 422 8.84 30.91 -15.28
C ASN A 422 9.06 29.56 -15.98
N TYR A 423 8.50 29.45 -17.18
CA TYR A 423 8.57 28.27 -18.04
C TYR A 423 9.33 28.58 -19.32
N PHE A 424 10.26 27.70 -19.67
CA PHE A 424 11.18 27.85 -20.79
C PHE A 424 11.05 26.68 -21.74
N LYS A 425 11.16 26.97 -23.04
CA LYS A 425 11.21 25.93 -24.09
C LYS A 425 12.41 25.04 -23.84
N LEU A 426 12.18 23.73 -23.71
CA LEU A 426 13.22 22.78 -23.31
C LEU A 426 14.44 22.78 -24.24
N ARG A 427 14.18 22.86 -25.55
CA ARG A 427 15.22 22.90 -26.59
C ARG A 427 16.05 24.19 -26.55
N ASP A 428 15.45 25.31 -26.15
CA ASP A 428 16.17 26.56 -25.99
C ASP A 428 17.14 26.46 -24.81
N LEU A 429 16.71 25.86 -23.69
CA LEU A 429 17.59 25.56 -22.57
C LEU A 429 18.73 24.63 -23.01
N ALA A 430 18.43 23.51 -23.66
CA ALA A 430 19.44 22.55 -24.13
C ALA A 430 20.50 23.22 -25.03
N LYS A 431 20.06 24.10 -25.94
CA LYS A 431 20.94 24.87 -26.83
C LYS A 431 21.88 25.80 -26.07
N VAL A 432 21.41 26.56 -25.10
CA VAL A 432 22.25 27.54 -24.39
C VAL A 432 23.19 26.92 -23.37
N LEU A 433 22.83 25.75 -22.84
CA LEU A 433 23.67 24.96 -21.93
C LEU A 433 24.67 24.07 -22.69
N SER A 434 24.49 23.88 -24.00
CA SER A 434 25.39 23.08 -24.85
C SER A 434 26.81 23.62 -24.83
N GLY A 435 27.80 22.73 -24.70
CA GLY A 435 29.22 23.09 -24.57
C GLY A 435 29.67 23.47 -23.15
N THR A 436 28.77 23.43 -22.17
CA THR A 436 29.11 23.58 -20.75
C THR A 436 29.15 22.21 -20.04
N ALA A 437 29.64 22.17 -18.79
CA ALA A 437 29.59 20.97 -17.97
C ALA A 437 28.15 20.51 -17.64
N LYS A 438 27.15 21.38 -17.83
CA LYS A 438 25.73 21.13 -17.57
C LYS A 438 24.93 20.90 -18.86
N GLN A 439 25.61 20.55 -19.96
CA GLN A 439 24.98 20.25 -21.24
C GLN A 439 24.12 18.99 -21.17
N PHE A 440 23.07 18.96 -21.99
CA PHE A 440 22.21 17.80 -22.18
C PHE A 440 21.59 17.78 -23.57
N GLU A 441 21.26 16.58 -24.05
CA GLU A 441 20.53 16.35 -25.30
C GLU A 441 19.03 16.16 -25.03
N VAL A 442 18.18 16.54 -25.99
CA VAL A 442 16.73 16.35 -25.93
C VAL A 442 16.30 15.39 -27.03
N GLY A 443 15.83 14.21 -26.66
CA GLY A 443 15.34 13.18 -27.56
C GLY A 443 13.87 12.82 -27.33
N TRP A 444 13.42 11.86 -28.13
CA TRP A 444 12.12 11.21 -28.00
C TRP A 444 12.33 9.71 -27.76
N ASP A 445 11.75 9.19 -26.68
CA ASP A 445 11.69 7.77 -26.38
C ASP A 445 10.38 7.20 -26.93
N GLY A 446 10.46 6.55 -28.09
CA GLY A 446 9.29 5.94 -28.74
C GLY A 446 8.74 4.72 -28.00
N VAL A 447 9.53 4.05 -27.16
CA VAL A 447 9.08 2.89 -26.38
C VAL A 447 8.20 3.35 -25.23
N ASN A 448 8.62 4.44 -24.56
CA ASN A 448 7.90 4.99 -23.41
C ASN A 448 6.95 6.15 -23.77
N ASN A 449 6.87 6.54 -25.06
CA ASN A 449 6.10 7.69 -25.54
C ASN A 449 6.42 8.98 -24.74
N ALA A 450 7.72 9.18 -24.48
CA ALA A 450 8.22 10.12 -23.49
C ALA A 450 9.35 11.02 -24.03
N ILE A 451 9.52 12.18 -23.41
CA ILE A 451 10.64 13.08 -23.65
C ILE A 451 11.89 12.48 -22.98
N SER A 452 13.00 12.39 -23.71
CA SER A 452 14.26 11.88 -23.18
C SER A 452 15.28 13.01 -23.02
N LEU A 453 15.97 13.05 -21.90
CA LEU A 453 17.05 13.96 -21.58
C LEU A 453 18.32 13.12 -21.34
N THR A 454 19.42 13.46 -21.99
CA THR A 454 20.72 12.78 -21.80
C THR A 454 21.78 13.77 -21.33
N THR A 455 22.22 13.66 -20.08
CA THR A 455 23.23 14.57 -19.50
C THR A 455 24.61 14.34 -20.09
N GLY A 456 25.45 15.38 -20.07
CA GLY A 456 26.82 15.32 -20.56
C GLY A 456 26.96 15.26 -22.09
N LYS A 457 25.86 15.08 -22.82
CA LYS A 457 25.81 15.11 -24.29
C LYS A 457 25.47 16.52 -24.78
N ALA A 458 26.23 17.03 -25.74
CA ALA A 458 25.94 18.30 -26.38
C ALA A 458 24.63 18.21 -27.16
N TYR A 459 23.80 19.26 -27.09
CA TYR A 459 22.53 19.34 -27.81
C TYR A 459 22.73 19.44 -29.33
N THR A 460 22.00 18.60 -30.07
CA THR A 460 21.95 18.63 -31.52
C THR A 460 20.93 19.64 -32.00
N ILE A 461 21.38 20.71 -32.66
CA ILE A 461 20.51 21.76 -33.19
C ILE A 461 19.62 21.19 -34.30
N VAL A 462 18.31 21.37 -34.17
CA VAL A 462 17.30 20.91 -35.14
C VAL A 462 16.52 22.05 -35.79
N GLY A 463 16.78 23.29 -35.37
CA GLY A 463 16.21 24.50 -35.97
C GLY A 463 15.03 25.06 -35.17
N GLY A 464 14.89 26.39 -35.20
CA GLY A 464 13.84 27.11 -34.49
C GLY A 464 14.13 27.42 -33.01
N GLU A 465 15.26 26.97 -32.46
CA GLU A 465 15.62 27.29 -31.07
C GLU A 465 16.00 28.77 -30.91
N LEU A 466 15.53 29.37 -29.82
CA LEU A 466 15.57 30.80 -29.49
C LEU A 466 14.74 31.69 -30.43
N SER A 467 13.95 31.08 -31.34
CA SER A 467 12.96 31.83 -32.10
C SER A 467 11.78 32.25 -31.21
N LYS A 468 11.25 33.44 -31.48
CA LYS A 468 10.06 33.99 -30.81
C LYS A 468 8.87 33.94 -31.78
N SER A 469 7.72 33.50 -31.31
CA SER A 469 6.46 33.69 -32.03
C SER A 469 6.11 35.18 -32.10
N SER A 470 5.10 35.55 -32.91
CA SER A 470 4.58 36.92 -33.03
C SER A 470 3.95 37.49 -31.74
N GLY A 471 4.06 36.79 -30.61
CA GLY A 471 4.00 37.37 -29.28
C GLY A 471 2.61 37.77 -28.82
N ALA A 472 1.70 36.80 -28.70
CA ALA A 472 0.49 37.04 -27.92
C ALA A 472 0.88 37.26 -26.44
N ALA A 473 0.39 38.35 -25.84
CA ALA A 473 0.68 38.71 -24.44
C ALA A 473 0.23 37.61 -23.45
N SER A 474 -0.80 36.86 -23.83
CA SER A 474 -1.28 35.67 -23.14
C SER A 474 -1.64 34.59 -24.15
N VAL A 475 -1.30 33.35 -23.84
CA VAL A 475 -1.62 32.15 -24.63
C VAL A 475 -2.17 31.06 -23.72
N SER A 476 -2.98 30.16 -24.29
CA SER A 476 -3.40 28.95 -23.60
C SER A 476 -2.25 27.95 -23.57
N ALA A 477 -1.95 27.42 -22.39
CA ALA A 477 -0.96 26.39 -22.17
C ALA A 477 -1.66 25.11 -21.73
N ALA A 478 -1.48 24.02 -22.50
CA ALA A 478 -2.04 22.71 -22.17
C ALA A 478 -0.96 21.82 -21.54
N ILE A 479 -1.27 21.08 -20.50
CA ILE A 479 -0.28 20.17 -19.90
C ILE A 479 0.09 19.07 -20.89
N SER A 480 1.39 18.83 -21.05
CA SER A 480 1.92 17.74 -21.85
C SER A 480 1.65 16.40 -21.18
N SER A 481 1.17 15.44 -21.95
CA SER A 481 0.92 14.08 -21.48
C SER A 481 2.15 13.17 -21.51
N SER A 482 3.25 13.64 -22.10
CA SER A 482 4.48 12.87 -22.20
C SER A 482 5.25 12.91 -20.88
N GLY A 483 5.64 11.74 -20.38
CA GLY A 483 6.61 11.64 -19.29
C GLY A 483 7.97 12.19 -19.70
N VAL A 484 8.85 12.40 -18.73
CA VAL A 484 10.23 12.81 -18.96
C VAL A 484 11.18 11.80 -18.35
N TYR A 485 12.17 11.38 -19.12
CA TYR A 485 13.24 10.48 -18.68
C TYR A 485 14.57 11.23 -18.72
N LEU A 486 15.29 11.23 -17.61
CA LEU A 486 16.65 11.74 -17.47
C LEU A 486 17.62 10.56 -17.35
N ASP A 487 18.53 10.43 -18.30
CA ASP A 487 19.52 9.33 -18.37
C ASP A 487 18.88 7.94 -18.20
N GLY A 488 17.73 7.75 -18.88
CA GLY A 488 16.97 6.51 -18.84
C GLY A 488 16.13 6.29 -17.58
N LYS A 489 16.09 7.25 -16.64
CA LYS A 489 15.24 7.20 -15.44
C LYS A 489 14.10 8.21 -15.54
N ALA A 490 12.88 7.79 -15.28
CA ALA A 490 11.75 8.71 -15.24
C ALA A 490 11.93 9.78 -14.14
N VAL A 491 11.61 11.03 -14.45
CA VAL A 491 11.68 12.18 -13.52
C VAL A 491 10.35 12.93 -13.48
N GLY A 492 10.03 13.51 -12.33
CA GLY A 492 8.76 14.21 -12.07
C GLY A 492 8.68 15.63 -12.66
N LEU A 493 9.12 15.83 -13.90
CA LEU A 493 9.04 17.13 -14.58
C LEU A 493 7.70 17.27 -15.32
N THR A 494 6.99 18.37 -15.08
CA THR A 494 5.75 18.72 -15.81
C THR A 494 6.06 19.71 -16.93
N ALA A 495 5.55 19.42 -18.13
CA ALA A 495 5.64 20.34 -19.27
C ALA A 495 4.27 20.92 -19.62
N TYR A 496 4.27 22.14 -20.15
CA TYR A 496 3.15 22.70 -20.90
C TYR A 496 3.47 22.74 -22.39
N THR A 497 2.52 22.35 -23.21
CA THR A 497 2.55 22.52 -24.67
C THR A 497 1.96 23.88 -25.04
N ILE A 498 2.78 24.71 -25.67
CA ILE A 498 2.37 26.02 -26.21
C ILE A 498 2.89 26.09 -27.65
N GLY A 499 2.00 26.28 -28.62
CA GLY A 499 2.38 26.34 -30.04
C GLY A 499 3.19 25.14 -30.53
N GLY A 500 2.89 23.93 -30.02
CA GLY A 500 3.60 22.69 -30.36
C GLY A 500 4.96 22.49 -29.66
N ASN A 501 5.38 23.40 -28.80
CA ASN A 501 6.64 23.30 -28.06
C ASN A 501 6.39 22.96 -26.59
N ASN A 502 7.29 22.16 -25.99
CA ASN A 502 7.24 21.82 -24.56
C ASN A 502 8.01 22.86 -23.73
N TYR A 503 7.30 23.47 -22.79
CA TYR A 503 7.80 24.46 -21.84
C TYR A 503 7.82 23.87 -20.43
N PHE A 504 8.94 24.00 -19.75
CA PHE A 504 9.15 23.44 -18.41
C PHE A 504 9.47 24.53 -17.41
N LYS A 505 9.02 24.34 -16.16
CA LYS A 505 9.35 25.24 -15.06
C LYS A 505 10.86 25.23 -14.86
N LEU A 506 11.49 26.41 -15.00
CA LEU A 506 12.95 26.54 -15.01
C LEU A 506 13.60 25.93 -13.78
N ARG A 507 13.03 26.17 -12.60
CA ARG A 507 13.59 25.67 -11.33
C ARG A 507 13.55 24.15 -11.22
N ASP A 508 12.52 23.51 -11.77
CA ASP A 508 12.39 22.06 -11.71
C ASP A 508 13.41 21.39 -12.64
N VAL A 509 13.60 21.95 -13.85
CA VAL A 509 14.65 21.52 -14.78
C VAL A 509 16.05 21.78 -14.20
N ALA A 510 16.25 22.92 -13.55
CA ALA A 510 17.50 23.27 -12.88
C ALA A 510 17.84 22.32 -11.74
N ALA A 511 16.85 21.92 -10.94
CA ALA A 511 17.02 20.90 -9.91
C ALA A 511 17.35 19.53 -10.50
N ALA A 512 16.69 19.14 -11.60
CA ALA A 512 16.92 17.85 -12.24
C ALA A 512 18.29 17.75 -12.94
N LEU A 513 18.77 18.84 -13.53
CA LEU A 513 20.03 18.90 -14.30
C LEU A 513 21.19 19.55 -13.52
N ASP A 514 20.94 19.92 -12.27
CA ASP A 514 21.88 20.57 -11.34
C ASP A 514 22.60 21.79 -11.94
N PHE A 515 21.86 22.84 -12.29
CA PHE A 515 22.45 24.14 -12.65
C PHE A 515 21.86 25.28 -11.81
N GLY A 516 22.66 26.33 -11.61
CA GLY A 516 22.30 27.48 -10.81
C GLY A 516 21.20 28.32 -11.47
N VAL A 517 20.19 28.71 -10.69
CA VAL A 517 19.15 29.66 -11.11
C VAL A 517 18.91 30.68 -10.02
N THR A 518 18.90 31.97 -10.37
CA THR A 518 18.61 33.06 -9.43
C THR A 518 17.62 34.07 -10.00
N TRP A 519 16.90 34.75 -9.11
CA TRP A 519 15.95 35.80 -9.44
C TRP A 519 16.37 37.12 -8.79
N ASN A 520 16.56 38.16 -9.61
CA ASN A 520 16.76 39.53 -9.14
C ASN A 520 15.50 40.34 -9.42
N GLY A 521 14.69 40.56 -8.37
CA GLY A 521 13.42 41.29 -8.47
C GLY A 521 13.59 42.77 -8.83
N ALA A 522 14.67 43.43 -8.38
CA ALA A 522 14.92 44.84 -8.69
C ALA A 522 15.29 45.04 -10.17
N ALA A 523 16.05 44.10 -10.74
CA ALA A 523 16.44 44.13 -12.14
C ALA A 523 15.46 43.40 -13.07
N ASN A 524 14.38 42.81 -12.53
CA ASN A 524 13.47 41.93 -13.27
C ASN A 524 14.23 40.91 -14.14
N THR A 525 15.24 40.26 -13.56
CA THR A 525 16.21 39.43 -14.29
C THR A 525 16.30 38.03 -13.70
N ILE A 526 16.25 37.04 -14.58
CA ILE A 526 16.51 35.62 -14.31
C ILE A 526 17.94 35.33 -14.74
N ALA A 527 18.75 34.74 -13.87
CA ALA A 527 20.09 34.27 -14.25
C ALA A 527 20.18 32.75 -14.17
N ILE A 528 20.70 32.15 -15.24
CA ILE A 528 21.09 30.75 -15.37
C ILE A 528 22.63 30.71 -15.30
N ASP A 529 23.17 29.92 -14.38
CA ASP A 529 24.61 29.78 -14.18
C ASP A 529 25.00 28.30 -14.26
N THR A 530 25.83 27.96 -15.24
CA THR A 530 26.29 26.60 -15.47
C THR A 530 27.54 26.25 -14.66
N ALA A 531 28.15 27.21 -13.96
CA ALA A 531 29.29 26.99 -13.08
C ALA A 531 28.88 26.61 -11.65
N SER A 532 27.64 26.93 -11.25
CA SER A 532 27.06 26.58 -9.95
C SER A 532 26.02 25.47 -10.07
N GLY A 533 25.77 24.77 -8.96
CA GLY A 533 24.69 23.80 -8.82
C GLY A 533 23.37 24.46 -8.41
N TYR A 534 22.28 23.70 -8.46
CA TYR A 534 20.97 24.19 -8.07
C TYR A 534 20.89 24.48 -6.56
N THR A 535 20.29 25.62 -6.19
CA THR A 535 19.96 25.96 -4.80
C THR A 535 18.44 26.22 -4.68
N PRO A 536 17.73 25.54 -3.76
CA PRO A 536 16.27 25.68 -3.57
C PRO A 536 15.78 27.06 -3.13
#